data_AF-A0A2E0U6E8-F1
#
_entry.id   AF-A0A2E0U6E8-F1
#
_cell.length_a   1.000
_cell.length_b   1.000
_cell.length_c   1.000
_cell.angle_alpha   90.00
_cell.angle_beta   90.00
_cell.angle_gamma   90.00
#
_symmetry.space_group_name_H-M   'P 1'
#
loop_
_entity.id
_entity.type
_entity.pdbx_description
1 polymer ?
#
loop_
_entity_poly.entity_id
_entity_poly.type
_entity_poly.pdbx_seq_one_letter_code
_entity_poly.pdbx_strand_id
1 'polypeptide(L)'
;MSSGFGERWNRVHKGLDIAARPASRVFSAGAGTIIEAGMNGGYGLTVLIDHGHNVYTRYAHLNYVEPNIKVGETVHYGEPLGLMGKSGHVTGIHLHYEILTGTYVAGAWGRGLTPRDPFSFPEWVDPRLAMLGK
;
A
#
# COMPACT_ATOMS: atom_id res chain seq x y z
N MET A 1 8.06 -12.36 1.84
CA MET A 1 8.35 -11.18 0.99
C MET A 1 9.18 -11.66 -0.20
N SER A 2 8.78 -11.31 -1.42
CA SER A 2 9.52 -11.65 -2.64
C SER A 2 10.41 -10.50 -3.12
N SER A 3 10.12 -9.26 -2.72
CA SER A 3 10.87 -8.09 -3.15
C SER A 3 10.61 -6.88 -2.23
N GLY A 4 11.68 -6.17 -1.84
CA GLY A 4 11.62 -5.00 -0.94
C GLY A 4 11.59 -3.65 -1.65
N PHE A 5 11.33 -2.58 -0.88
CA PHE A 5 11.33 -1.18 -1.31
C PHE A 5 12.73 -0.73 -1.75
N GLY A 6 12.83 0.18 -2.73
CA GLY A 6 14.10 0.80 -3.12
C GLY A 6 14.47 0.66 -4.60
N GLU A 7 15.63 1.18 -4.98
CA GLU A 7 16.05 1.28 -6.38
C GLU A 7 16.37 -0.08 -7.01
N ARG A 8 15.86 -0.32 -8.22
CA ARG A 8 16.12 -1.49 -9.04
C ARG A 8 16.32 -1.09 -10.49
N TRP A 9 17.50 -1.34 -11.04
CA TRP A 9 17.79 -1.08 -12.45
C TRP A 9 17.34 0.33 -12.90
N ASN A 10 17.72 1.36 -12.12
CA ASN A 10 17.34 2.77 -12.29
C ASN A 10 15.82 3.07 -12.15
N ARG A 11 15.03 2.18 -11.54
CA ARG A 11 13.61 2.39 -11.21
C ARG A 11 13.36 2.11 -9.74
N VAL A 12 12.78 3.06 -9.02
CA VAL A 12 12.39 2.85 -7.61
C VAL A 12 11.20 1.90 -7.53
N HIS A 13 11.36 0.81 -6.78
CA HIS A 13 10.28 -0.06 -6.34
C HIS A 13 9.62 0.58 -5.12
N LYS A 14 8.35 0.99 -5.29
CA LYS A 14 7.63 1.88 -4.37
C LYS A 14 6.95 1.17 -3.20
N GLY A 15 7.10 -0.15 -3.09
CA GLY A 15 6.39 -0.95 -2.11
C GLY A 15 7.11 -2.25 -1.79
N LEU A 16 6.36 -3.14 -1.15
CA LEU A 16 6.75 -4.51 -0.86
C LEU A 16 5.98 -5.46 -1.76
N ASP A 17 6.68 -6.39 -2.38
CA ASP A 17 6.02 -7.52 -3.04
C ASP A 17 5.99 -8.71 -2.09
N ILE A 18 4.79 -9.26 -1.91
CA ILE A 18 4.52 -10.39 -1.03
C ILE A 18 3.85 -11.48 -1.85
N ALA A 19 4.62 -12.50 -2.21
CA ALA A 19 4.11 -13.69 -2.88
C ALA A 19 3.67 -14.75 -1.87
N ALA A 20 2.59 -15.46 -2.19
CA ALA A 20 2.14 -16.64 -1.49
C ALA A 20 1.81 -17.77 -2.49
N ARG A 21 2.07 -19.02 -2.11
CA ARG A 21 1.69 -20.21 -2.87
C ARG A 21 1.02 -21.20 -1.91
N PRO A 22 -0.30 -21.48 -2.04
CA PRO A 22 -1.22 -20.95 -3.05
C PRO A 22 -1.51 -19.44 -2.87
N ALA A 23 -2.12 -18.83 -3.90
CA ALA A 23 -2.62 -17.45 -3.82
C ALA A 23 -3.50 -17.29 -2.57
N SER A 24 -3.26 -16.25 -1.80
CA SER A 24 -3.88 -16.06 -0.48
C SER A 24 -4.76 -14.83 -0.44
N ARG A 25 -5.69 -14.82 0.51
CA ARG A 25 -6.55 -13.67 0.81
C ARG A 25 -5.68 -12.49 1.28
N VAL A 26 -6.02 -11.29 0.82
CA VAL A 26 -5.36 -10.04 1.19
C VAL A 26 -6.27 -9.31 2.18
N PHE A 27 -5.67 -8.77 3.23
CA PHE A 27 -6.37 -8.12 4.34
C PHE A 27 -5.88 -6.69 4.52
N SER A 28 -6.74 -5.82 5.05
CA SER A 28 -6.37 -4.45 5.38
C SER A 28 -5.35 -4.43 6.52
N ALA A 29 -4.26 -3.70 6.33
CA ALA A 29 -3.22 -3.48 7.33
C ALA A 29 -3.66 -2.54 8.46
N GLY A 30 -4.77 -1.81 8.29
CA GLY A 30 -5.29 -0.85 9.26
C GLY A 30 -6.76 -0.48 9.00
N ALA A 31 -7.43 0.07 10.01
CA ALA A 31 -8.75 0.63 9.82
C ALA A 31 -8.68 1.94 9.02
N GLY A 32 -9.69 2.23 8.21
CA GLY A 32 -9.68 3.42 7.36
C GLY A 32 -10.87 3.49 6.41
N THR A 33 -10.80 4.40 5.44
CA THR A 33 -11.83 4.60 4.41
C THR A 33 -11.25 4.26 3.04
N ILE A 34 -11.98 3.47 2.26
CA ILE A 34 -11.60 3.16 0.88
C ILE A 34 -11.81 4.42 0.04
N ILE A 35 -10.72 4.96 -0.51
CA ILE A 35 -10.77 6.17 -1.33
C ILE A 35 -10.73 5.85 -2.83
N GLU A 36 -10.13 4.73 -3.23
CA GLU A 36 -10.17 4.23 -4.61
C GLU A 36 -10.18 2.69 -4.64
N ALA A 37 -10.99 2.09 -5.52
CA ALA A 37 -11.06 0.64 -5.72
C ALA A 37 -11.41 0.33 -7.19
N GLY A 38 -10.55 -0.43 -7.89
CA GLY A 38 -10.74 -0.73 -9.31
C GLY A 38 -9.45 -0.93 -10.10
N MET A 39 -9.57 -1.01 -11.43
CA MET A 39 -8.42 -1.18 -12.34
C MET A 39 -7.61 0.11 -12.47
N ASN A 40 -6.31 0.03 -12.20
CA ASN A 40 -5.38 1.16 -12.20
C ASN A 40 -4.11 0.86 -13.00
N GLY A 41 -4.22 0.83 -14.32
CA GLY A 41 -3.09 0.70 -15.24
C GLY A 41 -2.13 -0.45 -14.86
N GLY A 42 -0.85 -0.12 -14.69
CA GLY A 42 0.19 -1.09 -14.32
C GLY A 42 -0.02 -1.78 -12.98
N TYR A 43 -0.68 -1.15 -12.01
CA TYR A 43 -1.01 -1.75 -10.71
C TYR A 43 -2.14 -2.79 -10.80
N GLY A 44 -2.88 -2.85 -11.91
CA GLY A 44 -3.99 -3.78 -12.06
C GLY A 44 -5.14 -3.44 -11.10
N LEU A 45 -5.85 -4.47 -10.64
CA LEU A 45 -6.94 -4.31 -9.69
C LEU A 45 -6.37 -3.90 -8.33
N THR A 46 -6.75 -2.71 -7.89
CA THR A 46 -6.13 -2.00 -6.78
C THR A 46 -7.16 -1.49 -5.80
N VAL A 47 -6.81 -1.49 -4.52
CA VAL A 47 -7.54 -0.79 -3.46
C VAL A 47 -6.57 0.21 -2.80
N LEU A 48 -7.04 1.43 -2.57
CA LEU A 48 -6.33 2.50 -1.85
C LEU A 48 -7.17 2.94 -0.66
N ILE A 49 -6.58 2.90 0.53
CA ILE A 49 -7.26 3.15 1.81
C ILE A 49 -6.60 4.33 2.49
N ASP A 50 -7.41 5.30 2.93
CA ASP A 50 -7.02 6.41 3.79
C ASP A 50 -7.18 6.01 5.25
N HIS A 51 -6.10 6.10 6.02
CA HIS A 51 -6.07 5.81 7.46
C HIS A 51 -6.16 7.06 8.33
N GLY A 52 -6.38 8.23 7.71
CA GLY A 52 -6.29 9.53 8.35
C GLY A 52 -4.85 10.03 8.44
N HIS A 53 -4.69 11.27 8.92
CA HIS A 53 -3.38 11.91 9.12
C HIS A 53 -2.46 11.89 7.89
N ASN A 54 -3.05 11.91 6.68
CA ASN A 54 -2.31 11.84 5.42
C ASN A 54 -1.50 10.54 5.25
N VAL A 55 -1.97 9.42 5.82
CA VAL A 55 -1.37 8.09 5.68
C VAL A 55 -2.31 7.17 4.91
N TYR A 56 -1.78 6.47 3.91
CA TYR A 56 -2.56 5.61 3.03
C TYR A 56 -1.87 4.27 2.81
N THR A 57 -2.64 3.23 2.53
CA THR A 57 -2.11 1.95 2.05
C THR A 57 -2.69 1.56 0.71
N ARG A 58 -1.83 1.03 -0.17
CA ARG A 58 -2.22 0.51 -1.48
C ARG A 58 -2.07 -1.01 -1.51
N TYR A 59 -3.07 -1.70 -2.07
CA TYR A 59 -3.07 -3.14 -2.33
C TYR A 59 -3.31 -3.37 -3.82
N ALA A 60 -2.27 -3.76 -4.55
CA ALA A 60 -2.31 -3.89 -6.01
C ALA A 60 -2.15 -5.34 -6.49
N HIS A 61 -2.39 -5.54 -7.79
CA HIS A 61 -2.34 -6.83 -8.49
C HIS A 61 -3.36 -7.86 -8.01
N LEU A 62 -4.47 -7.41 -7.41
CA LEU A 62 -5.51 -8.32 -6.91
C LEU A 62 -6.17 -9.09 -8.06
N ASN A 63 -6.64 -10.31 -7.78
CA ASN A 63 -7.44 -11.09 -8.73
C ASN A 63 -8.93 -10.72 -8.64
N TYR A 64 -9.42 -10.52 -7.42
CA TYR A 64 -10.77 -10.02 -7.14
C TYR A 64 -10.75 -9.14 -5.89
N VAL A 65 -11.75 -8.28 -5.77
CA VAL A 65 -12.03 -7.43 -4.59
C VAL A 65 -13.38 -7.84 -4.02
N GLU A 66 -13.49 -7.92 -2.69
CA GLU A 66 -14.72 -8.34 -2.02
C GLU A 66 -15.89 -7.36 -2.30
N PRO A 67 -17.16 -7.82 -2.35
CA PRO A 67 -18.29 -6.98 -2.73
C PRO A 67 -18.57 -5.77 -1.83
N ASN A 68 -18.12 -5.81 -0.57
CA ASN A 68 -18.23 -4.71 0.40
C ASN A 68 -17.11 -3.67 0.27
N ILE A 69 -16.07 -3.94 -0.53
CA ILE A 69 -14.91 -3.06 -0.68
C ILE A 69 -15.20 -2.08 -1.82
N LYS A 70 -15.81 -0.95 -1.47
CA LYS A 70 -16.25 0.11 -2.39
C LYS A 70 -15.77 1.47 -1.89
N VAL A 71 -15.58 2.41 -2.81
CA VAL A 71 -15.21 3.79 -2.47
C VAL A 71 -16.23 4.40 -1.52
N GLY A 72 -15.75 5.02 -0.45
CA GLY A 72 -16.54 5.62 0.63
C GLY A 72 -16.82 4.69 1.80
N GLU A 73 -16.66 3.38 1.64
CA GLU A 73 -16.87 2.41 2.73
C GLU A 73 -15.67 2.40 3.69
N THR A 74 -15.97 2.18 4.97
CA THR A 74 -14.95 1.99 6.00
C THR A 74 -14.51 0.54 6.06
N VAL A 75 -13.23 0.30 6.34
CA VAL A 75 -12.68 -1.03 6.62
C VAL A 75 -12.10 -1.08 8.02
N HIS A 76 -12.13 -2.27 8.62
CA HIS A 76 -11.45 -2.55 9.88
C HIS A 76 -10.04 -3.12 9.65
N TYR A 77 -9.22 -3.07 10.69
CA TYR A 77 -7.97 -3.83 10.72
C TYR A 77 -8.24 -5.32 10.49
N GLY A 78 -7.47 -5.94 9.59
CA GLY A 78 -7.61 -7.36 9.26
C GLY A 78 -8.86 -7.70 8.46
N GLU A 79 -9.61 -6.71 7.97
CA GLU A 79 -10.77 -6.97 7.12
C GLU A 79 -10.33 -7.51 5.75
N PRO A 80 -10.97 -8.58 5.23
CA PRO A 80 -10.67 -9.09 3.90
C PRO A 80 -10.94 -8.06 2.80
N LEU A 81 -9.92 -7.80 1.98
CA LEU A 81 -10.05 -6.90 0.82
C LEU A 81 -10.33 -7.66 -0.47
N GLY A 82 -9.80 -8.88 -0.60
CA GLY A 82 -9.88 -9.66 -1.83
C GLY A 82 -8.86 -10.78 -1.88
N LEU A 83 -8.57 -11.27 -3.09
CA LEU A 83 -7.59 -12.33 -3.33
C LEU A 83 -6.39 -11.82 -4.11
N MET A 84 -5.20 -12.24 -3.68
CA MET A 84 -3.95 -12.01 -4.40
C MET A 84 -4.04 -12.53 -5.84
N GLY A 85 -3.47 -11.79 -6.78
CA GLY A 85 -3.58 -12.12 -8.20
C GLY A 85 -2.35 -11.76 -9.02
N LYS A 86 -2.60 -11.65 -10.33
CA LYS A 86 -1.62 -11.28 -11.35
C LYS A 86 -2.22 -10.23 -12.32
N SER A 87 -3.07 -9.33 -11.83
CA SER A 87 -3.65 -8.29 -12.67
C SER A 87 -2.66 -7.13 -12.88
N GLY A 88 -2.77 -6.45 -14.02
CA GLY A 88 -1.85 -5.37 -14.39
C GLY A 88 -0.53 -5.91 -14.96
N HIS A 89 0.56 -5.16 -14.78
CA HIS A 89 1.87 -5.46 -15.39
C HIS A 89 2.77 -6.20 -14.40
N VAL A 90 2.60 -7.52 -14.30
CA VAL A 90 3.36 -8.38 -13.37
C VAL A 90 3.75 -9.72 -13.97
N THR A 91 4.86 -10.29 -13.49
CA THR A 91 5.41 -11.57 -13.99
C THR A 91 4.78 -12.79 -13.29
N GLY A 92 4.38 -12.68 -12.03
CA GLY A 92 3.81 -13.76 -11.24
C GLY A 92 2.79 -13.29 -10.20
N ILE A 93 2.11 -14.25 -9.56
CA ILE A 93 1.13 -13.95 -8.51
C ILE A 93 1.83 -13.40 -7.27
N HIS A 94 1.50 -12.16 -6.90
CA HIS A 94 1.95 -11.51 -5.66
C HIS A 94 1.04 -10.33 -5.33
N LEU A 95 1.09 -9.89 -4.07
CA LEU A 95 0.56 -8.60 -3.64
C LEU A 95 1.68 -7.56 -3.78
N HIS A 96 1.38 -6.43 -4.41
CA HIS A 96 2.20 -5.22 -4.27
C HIS A 96 1.55 -4.29 -3.24
N TYR A 97 2.27 -4.03 -2.16
CA TYR A 97 1.80 -3.27 -1.00
C TYR A 97 2.62 -1.99 -0.81
N GLU A 98 1.98 -0.84 -0.72
CA GLU A 98 2.64 0.44 -0.45
C GLU A 98 2.10 1.07 0.84
N ILE A 99 2.98 1.72 1.61
CA ILE A 99 2.61 2.72 2.61
C ILE A 99 2.93 4.08 2.00
N LEU A 100 1.97 4.99 2.03
CA LEU A 100 2.02 6.26 1.32
C LEU A 100 1.73 7.40 2.30
N THR A 101 2.39 8.54 2.10
CA THR A 101 2.12 9.77 2.86
C THR A 101 1.95 10.98 1.94
N GLY A 102 1.16 11.96 2.37
CA GLY A 102 1.05 13.27 1.71
C GLY A 102 -0.39 13.70 1.41
N THR A 103 -0.55 14.74 0.60
CA THR A 103 -1.86 15.27 0.26
C THR A 103 -2.48 14.44 -0.87
N TYR A 104 -3.63 13.83 -0.59
CA TYR A 104 -4.38 13.10 -1.59
C TYR A 104 -5.11 14.06 -2.55
N VAL A 105 -5.15 13.68 -3.82
CA VAL A 105 -5.96 14.34 -4.86
C VAL A 105 -6.96 13.32 -5.38
N ALA A 106 -8.24 13.64 -5.27
CA ALA A 106 -9.33 12.75 -5.65
C ALA A 106 -9.21 12.25 -7.10
N GLY A 107 -9.35 10.93 -7.30
CA GLY A 107 -9.28 10.29 -8.62
C GLY A 107 -7.88 10.24 -9.24
N ALA A 108 -6.84 10.62 -8.50
CA ALA A 108 -5.47 10.60 -8.99
C ALA A 108 -4.78 9.24 -8.80
N TRP A 109 -5.45 8.22 -8.26
CA TRP A 109 -4.87 6.90 -7.96
C TRP A 109 -3.63 6.97 -7.07
N GLY A 110 -3.63 7.93 -6.14
CA GLY A 110 -2.50 8.22 -5.26
C GLY A 110 -1.29 8.86 -5.96
N ARG A 111 -1.41 9.34 -7.20
CA ARG A 111 -0.39 10.21 -7.80
C ARG A 111 -0.20 11.45 -6.94
N GLY A 112 1.05 11.76 -6.61
CA GLY A 112 1.41 12.85 -5.69
C GLY A 112 1.66 12.39 -4.25
N LEU A 113 1.21 11.18 -3.87
CA LEU A 113 1.59 10.59 -2.60
C LEU A 113 3.04 10.08 -2.66
N THR A 114 3.73 10.19 -1.54
CA THR A 114 5.12 9.77 -1.36
C THR A 114 5.15 8.37 -0.74
N PRO A 115 5.68 7.36 -1.44
CA PRO A 115 5.89 6.05 -0.86
C PRO A 115 6.94 6.06 0.26
N ARG A 116 6.67 5.29 1.31
CA ARG A 116 7.56 5.15 2.47
C ARG A 116 8.04 3.71 2.58
N ASP A 117 9.32 3.57 2.87
CA ASP A 117 9.90 2.28 3.23
C ASP A 117 9.43 1.90 4.64
N PRO A 118 8.66 0.81 4.82
CA PRO A 118 8.20 0.36 6.13
C PRO A 118 9.33 -0.12 7.06
N PHE A 119 10.55 -0.34 6.54
CA PHE A 119 11.70 -0.77 7.33
C PHE A 119 12.68 0.36 7.64
N SER A 120 12.48 1.54 7.04
CA SER A 120 13.25 2.73 7.39
C SER A 120 12.70 3.32 8.68
N PHE A 121 13.43 3.13 9.77
CA PHE A 121 13.17 3.85 11.01
C PHE A 121 13.77 5.26 10.91
N PRO A 122 13.16 6.27 11.56
CA PRO A 122 13.90 7.52 11.80
C PRO A 122 15.21 7.18 12.50
N GLU A 123 16.25 7.98 12.28
CA GLU A 123 17.46 7.86 13.09
C GLU A 123 17.05 7.87 14.56
N TRP A 124 17.60 6.92 15.32
CA TRP A 124 17.41 6.94 16.75
C TRP A 124 18.11 8.19 17.29
N VAL A 125 17.30 9.19 17.64
CA VAL A 125 17.78 10.37 18.36
C VAL A 125 17.67 10.06 19.83
N ASP A 126 18.78 10.08 20.57
CA ASP A 126 18.74 9.95 22.03
C ASP A 126 17.80 11.04 22.57
N PRO A 127 16.69 10.67 23.24
CA PRO A 127 15.74 11.64 23.79
C PRO A 127 16.41 12.63 24.76
N ARG A 128 17.54 12.24 25.38
CA ARG A 128 18.34 13.12 26.26
C ARG A 128 19.12 14.18 25.50
N LEU A 129 19.46 13.95 24.23
CA LEU A 129 20.17 14.89 23.38
C LEU A 129 19.21 15.82 22.62
N ALA A 130 17.98 15.38 22.34
CA ALA A 130 16.94 16.21 21.75
C ALA A 130 16.50 17.37 22.66
N MET A 131 16.66 17.22 23.98
CA MET A 131 16.37 18.25 24.99
C MET A 131 17.53 19.25 25.23
N LEU A 132 18.70 19.02 24.60
CA LEU A 132 19.91 19.81 24.83
C LEU A 132 20.31 20.70 23.63
N GLY A 133 19.44 20.86 22.64
CA GLY A 133 19.70 21.68 21.46
C GLY A 133 19.13 23.09 21.55
N LYS A 134 19.96 24.04 22.01
CA LYS A 134 20.05 25.48 21.68
C LYS A 134 18.81 26.38 21.73
#